data_AF-A0A556MYY1-F1
#
_entry.id   AF-A0A556MYY1-F1
#
_cell.length_a   1.000
_cell.length_b   1.000
_cell.length_c   1.000
_cell.angle_alpha   90.00
_cell.angle_beta   90.00
_cell.angle_gamma   90.00
#
_symmetry.space_group_name_H-M   'P 1'
#
loop_
_entity.id
_entity.type
_entity.pdbx_description
1 polymer ?
#
loop_
_entity_poly.entity_id
_entity_poly.type
_entity_poly.pdbx_seq_one_letter_code
_entity_poly.pdbx_strand_id
1 'polypeptide(L)'
;MFKHFFFLALTAGLFSSLISWTYSSIYKSMIADFTEVSGYWHLLCFSLMITLGISILSTGIHALVRNKSFAGFICNFILSGFSVSLVFYIFTMNDPEFKNEDSMAMIDYFKGYMIPFVFIPALSCMTFKPLFIK
;
A
#
# COMPACT_ATOMS: atom_id res chain seq x y z
N MET A 1 6.86 -13.55 -18.56
CA MET A 1 6.04 -12.39 -18.17
C MET A 1 5.81 -12.35 -16.66
N PHE A 2 5.17 -13.36 -16.08
CA PHE A 2 4.91 -13.44 -14.62
C PHE A 2 6.14 -13.16 -13.73
N LYS A 3 7.31 -13.73 -14.02
CA LYS A 3 8.54 -13.51 -13.23
C LYS A 3 8.86 -12.01 -13.05
N HIS A 4 8.71 -11.19 -14.10
CA HIS A 4 9.00 -9.76 -14.03
C HIS A 4 7.99 -9.02 -13.14
N PHE A 5 6.70 -9.34 -13.27
CA PHE A 5 5.66 -8.81 -12.40
C PHE A 5 5.86 -9.26 -10.95
N PHE A 6 6.28 -10.49 -10.71
CA PHE A 6 6.54 -11.02 -9.38
C PHE A 6 7.71 -10.30 -8.70
N PHE A 7 8.83 -10.12 -9.39
CA PHE A 7 9.98 -9.38 -8.85
C PHE A 7 9.67 -7.90 -8.63
N LEU A 8 8.91 -7.27 -9.53
CA LEU A 8 8.38 -5.92 -9.31
C LEU A 8 7.56 -5.84 -8.02
N ALA A 9 6.63 -6.77 -7.82
CA ALA A 9 5.78 -6.79 -6.64
C ALA A 9 6.57 -6.97 -5.35
N LEU A 10 7.56 -7.87 -5.36
CA LEU A 10 8.39 -8.14 -4.19
C LEU A 10 9.23 -6.90 -3.82
N THR A 11 9.93 -6.30 -4.79
CA THR A 11 10.74 -5.10 -4.55
C THR A 11 9.88 -3.90 -4.16
N ALA A 12 8.80 -3.64 -4.88
CA ALA A 12 7.87 -2.57 -4.54
C ALA A 12 7.21 -2.77 -3.17
N GLY A 13 6.86 -4.01 -2.80
CA GLY A 13 6.23 -4.32 -1.52
C GLY A 13 7.18 -4.16 -0.34
N LEU A 14 8.42 -4.64 -0.47
CA LEU A 14 9.46 -4.43 0.55
C LEU A 14 9.79 -2.95 0.71
N PHE A 15 9.93 -2.22 -0.39
CA PHE A 15 10.18 -0.77 -0.34
C PHE A 15 8.99 -0.01 0.25
N SER A 16 7.76 -0.36 -0.13
CA SER A 16 6.54 0.21 0.43
C SER A 16 6.47 0.01 1.94
N SER A 17 6.81 -1.18 2.42
CA SER A 17 6.87 -1.47 3.86
C SER A 17 7.89 -0.60 4.58
N LEU A 18 9.07 -0.40 3.99
CA LEU A 18 10.12 0.43 4.55
C LEU A 18 9.66 1.89 4.67
N ILE A 19 9.10 2.46 3.60
CA ILE A 19 8.59 3.84 3.60
C ILE A 19 7.44 4.01 4.59
N SER A 20 6.53 3.03 4.65
CA SER A 20 5.43 3.02 5.62
C SER A 20 5.95 3.00 7.05
N TRP A 21 6.97 2.18 7.34
CA TRP A 21 7.59 2.15 8.65
C TRP A 21 8.31 3.45 9.02
N THR A 22 9.01 4.07 8.07
CA THR A 22 9.63 5.39 8.26
C THR A 22 8.58 6.45 8.59
N TYR A 23 7.48 6.50 7.82
CA TYR A 23 6.35 7.39 8.10
C TYR A 23 5.76 7.16 9.49
N SER A 24 5.50 5.89 9.84
CA SER A 24 4.97 5.50 11.15
C SER A 24 5.89 5.94 12.30
N SER A 25 7.20 5.77 12.13
CA SER A 25 8.19 6.14 13.13
C SER A 25 8.28 7.66 13.34
N ILE A 26 8.22 8.44 12.26
CA ILE A 26 8.18 9.90 12.34
C ILE A 26 6.89 10.37 13.02
N TYR A 27 5.76 9.79 12.63
CA TYR A 27 4.46 10.12 13.20
C TYR A 27 4.41 9.84 14.71
N LYS A 28 4.93 8.69 15.13
CA LYS A 28 5.10 8.31 16.53
C LYS A 28 5.91 9.36 17.31
N SER A 29 6.99 9.90 16.74
CA SER A 29 7.81 10.90 17.43
C SER A 29 7.18 12.29 17.49
N MET A 30 6.23 12.61 16.63
CA MET A 30 5.68 13.97 16.48
C MET A 30 4.27 14.13 17.05
N ILE A 31 3.43 13.10 16.98
CA ILE A 31 1.99 13.20 17.22
C ILE A 31 1.52 12.11 18.20
N ALA A 32 1.49 10.85 17.78
CA ALA A 32 0.93 9.75 18.58
C ALA A 32 1.45 8.38 18.11
N ASP A 33 1.51 7.41 19.02
CA ASP A 33 1.97 6.05 18.73
C ASP A 33 0.80 5.11 18.36
N PHE A 34 0.57 4.90 17.07
CA PHE A 34 -0.44 3.95 16.59
C PHE A 34 0.13 2.58 16.18
N THR A 35 1.38 2.29 16.57
CA THR A 35 2.09 1.06 16.12
C THR A 35 1.49 -0.24 16.66
N GLU A 36 0.61 -0.20 17.66
CA GLU A 36 -0.13 -1.37 18.14
C GLU A 36 -0.94 -2.04 17.02
N VAL A 37 -1.60 -1.23 16.18
CA VAL A 37 -2.44 -1.71 15.06
C VAL A 37 -1.76 -1.54 13.70
N SER A 38 -0.68 -0.76 13.63
CA SER A 38 0.09 -0.52 12.40
C SER A 38 1.57 -0.90 12.54
N GLY A 39 1.86 -1.94 13.32
CA GLY A 39 3.24 -2.38 13.52
C GLY A 39 3.92 -2.80 12.21
N TYR A 40 5.25 -2.89 12.21
CA TYR A 40 6.03 -3.21 11.00
C TYR A 40 5.51 -4.45 10.25
N TRP A 41 5.17 -5.52 10.97
CA TRP A 41 4.62 -6.74 10.37
C TRP A 41 3.28 -6.51 9.66
N HIS A 42 2.40 -5.68 10.24
CA HIS A 42 1.14 -5.31 9.59
C HIS A 42 1.39 -4.51 8.31
N LEU A 43 2.29 -3.53 8.36
CA LEU A 43 2.65 -2.71 7.20
C LEU A 43 3.32 -3.53 6.09
N LEU A 44 4.15 -4.50 6.46
CA LEU A 44 4.80 -5.44 5.53
C LEU A 44 3.76 -6.31 4.83
N CYS A 45 2.89 -6.97 5.61
CA CYS A 45 1.83 -7.82 5.08
C CYS A 45 0.87 -7.04 4.19
N PHE A 46 0.45 -5.85 4.62
CA PHE A 46 -0.42 -4.97 3.84
C PHE A 46 0.23 -4.56 2.51
N SER A 47 1.50 -4.12 2.56
CA SER A 47 2.24 -3.73 1.36
C SER A 47 2.40 -4.90 0.39
N LEU A 48 2.86 -6.06 0.87
CA LEU A 48 3.07 -7.24 0.03
C LEU A 48 1.75 -7.77 -0.54
N MET A 49 0.67 -7.75 0.23
CA MET A 49 -0.66 -8.18 -0.24
C MET A 49 -1.10 -7.35 -1.44
N ILE A 50 -0.97 -6.02 -1.36
CA ILE A 50 -1.35 -5.12 -2.44
C ILE A 50 -0.44 -5.30 -3.65
N THR A 51 0.89 -5.29 -3.46
CA THR A 51 1.83 -5.37 -4.59
C THR A 51 1.81 -6.73 -5.27
N LEU A 52 1.67 -7.84 -4.54
CA LEU A 52 1.52 -9.17 -5.12
C LEU A 52 0.15 -9.34 -5.79
N GLY A 53 -0.92 -8.86 -5.15
CA GLY A 53 -2.27 -8.89 -5.71
C GLY A 53 -2.34 -8.17 -7.06
N ILE A 54 -1.84 -6.93 -7.14
CA ILE A 54 -1.83 -6.18 -8.40
C ILE A 54 -0.93 -6.84 -9.44
N SER A 55 0.14 -7.53 -9.05
CA SER A 55 1.05 -8.21 -9.97
C SER A 55 0.45 -9.47 -10.60
N ILE A 56 -0.28 -10.27 -9.82
CA ILE A 56 -1.06 -11.40 -10.33
C ILE A 56 -2.11 -10.88 -11.32
N LEU A 57 -2.86 -9.85 -10.92
CA LEU A 57 -3.88 -9.23 -11.78
C LEU A 57 -3.27 -8.67 -13.07
N SER A 58 -2.17 -7.95 -12.96
CA SER A 58 -1.46 -7.35 -14.10
C SER A 58 -0.92 -8.41 -15.05
N THR A 59 -0.45 -9.55 -14.53
CA THR A 59 -0.05 -10.67 -15.38
C THR A 59 -1.22 -11.19 -16.21
N GLY A 60 -2.41 -11.33 -15.59
CA GLY A 60 -3.63 -11.72 -16.29
C GLY A 60 -4.06 -10.71 -17.36
N ILE A 61 -4.08 -9.43 -17.01
CA ILE A 61 -4.43 -8.34 -17.95
C ILE A 61 -3.46 -8.32 -19.13
N HIS A 62 -2.15 -8.40 -18.89
CA HIS A 62 -1.15 -8.43 -19.96
C HIS A 62 -1.18 -9.71 -20.81
N ALA A 63 -1.78 -10.79 -20.31
CA ALA A 63 -2.01 -12.01 -21.08
C ALA A 63 -3.25 -11.90 -21.99
N LEU A 64 -4.29 -11.20 -21.55
CA LEU A 64 -5.55 -11.02 -22.30
C LEU A 64 -5.49 -9.86 -23.29
N VAL A 65 -4.80 -8.77 -22.94
CA VAL A 65 -4.77 -7.53 -23.73
C VAL A 65 -3.54 -7.51 -24.64
N ARG A 66 -3.78 -7.45 -25.96
CA ARG A 66 -2.71 -7.39 -26.98
C ARG A 66 -1.87 -6.11 -26.90
N ASN A 67 -2.52 -4.96 -26.70
CA ASN A 67 -1.83 -3.67 -26.58
C ASN A 67 -1.21 -3.52 -25.19
N LYS A 68 0.13 -3.59 -25.11
CA LYS A 68 0.86 -3.54 -23.83
C LYS A 68 0.77 -2.19 -23.12
N SER A 69 0.67 -1.09 -23.87
CA SER A 69 0.45 0.23 -23.30
C SER A 69 -0.94 0.34 -22.66
N PHE A 70 -1.96 -0.14 -23.37
CA PHE A 70 -3.33 -0.18 -22.83
C PHE A 70 -3.45 -1.12 -21.63
N ALA A 71 -2.80 -2.28 -21.65
CA ALA A 71 -2.72 -3.19 -20.51
C ALA A 71 -2.11 -2.50 -19.29
N GLY A 72 -1.00 -1.79 -19.49
CA GLY A 72 -0.33 -1.01 -18.45
C GLY A 72 -1.20 0.12 -17.89
N PHE A 73 -1.98 0.80 -18.75
CA PHE A 73 -2.97 1.80 -18.35
C PHE A 73 -4.06 1.19 -17.45
N ILE A 74 -4.66 0.06 -17.85
CA ILE A 74 -5.69 -0.62 -17.05
C ILE A 74 -5.14 -1.02 -15.67
N CYS A 75 -3.93 -1.59 -15.61
CA CYS A 75 -3.34 -2.00 -14.33
C CYS A 75 -3.13 -0.80 -13.40
N ASN A 76 -2.62 0.31 -13.92
CA ASN A 76 -2.43 1.53 -13.15
C ASN A 76 -3.77 2.16 -12.72
N PHE A 77 -4.80 2.11 -13.58
CA PHE A 77 -6.14 2.61 -13.28
C PHE A 77 -6.81 1.81 -12.16
N ILE A 78 -6.67 0.48 -12.18
CA ILE A 78 -7.18 -0.39 -11.11
C ILE A 78 -6.45 -0.08 -9.80
N LEU A 79 -5.12 0.06 -9.84
CA LEU A 79 -4.32 0.36 -8.65
C LEU A 79 -4.69 1.72 -8.05
N SER A 80 -4.90 2.76 -8.87
CA SER A 80 -5.37 4.06 -8.38
C SER A 80 -6.79 4.01 -7.81
N GLY A 81 -7.71 3.31 -8.49
CA GLY A 81 -9.07 3.12 -8.01
C GLY A 81 -9.12 2.34 -6.69
N PHE A 82 -8.26 1.34 -6.53
CA PHE A 82 -8.11 0.58 -5.29
C PHE A 82 -7.60 1.45 -4.14
N SER A 83 -6.56 2.27 -4.36
CA SER A 83 -6.08 3.21 -3.33
C SER A 83 -7.17 4.20 -2.90
N VAL A 84 -7.93 4.77 -3.84
CA VAL A 84 -9.04 5.68 -3.51
C VAL A 84 -10.15 4.95 -2.74
N SER A 85 -10.49 3.73 -3.12
CA SER A 85 -11.48 2.91 -2.42
C SER A 85 -11.05 2.62 -0.98
N LEU A 86 -9.76 2.37 -0.75
CA LEU A 86 -9.21 2.17 0.58
C LEU A 86 -9.28 3.43 1.45
N VAL A 87 -9.17 4.64 0.89
CA VAL A 87 -9.38 5.89 1.64
C VAL A 87 -10.81 5.92 2.20
N PHE A 88 -11.81 5.64 1.37
CA PHE A 88 -13.20 5.61 1.84
C PHE A 88 -13.43 4.50 2.86
N TYR A 89 -12.83 3.33 2.66
CA TYR A 89 -12.87 2.25 3.64
C TYR A 89 -12.33 2.70 5.01
N ILE A 90 -11.19 3.38 5.05
CA ILE A 90 -10.61 3.94 6.29
C ILE A 90 -11.58 4.91 6.98
N PHE A 91 -12.29 5.76 6.23
CA PHE A 91 -13.25 6.67 6.85
C PHE A 91 -14.47 5.95 7.43
N THR A 92 -14.85 4.80 6.85
CA THR A 92 -16.00 4.01 7.31
C THR A 92 -15.66 2.96 8.36
N MET A 93 -14.39 2.68 8.61
CA MET A 93 -14.01 1.67 9.61
C MET A 93 -14.25 2.19 11.03
N ASN A 94 -14.59 1.26 11.92
CA ASN A 94 -14.66 1.54 13.36
C ASN A 94 -13.28 1.90 13.88
N ASP A 95 -13.24 2.85 14.82
CA ASP A 95 -11.98 3.22 15.45
C ASP A 95 -11.47 2.05 16.31
N PRO A 96 -10.16 1.76 16.28
CA PRO A 96 -9.58 0.67 17.05
C PRO A 96 -9.48 1.04 18.54
N GLU A 97 -9.56 0.03 19.40
CA GLU A 97 -9.24 0.18 20.82
C GLU A 97 -7.74 -0.02 21.02
N PHE A 98 -7.04 1.02 21.48
CA PHE A 98 -5.64 0.98 21.88
C PHE A 98 -5.50 0.68 23.37
N LYS A 99 -4.51 -0.14 23.73
CA LYS A 99 -4.14 -0.33 25.14
C LYS A 99 -3.34 0.84 25.70
N ASN A 100 -2.69 1.59 24.83
CA ASN A 100 -1.97 2.81 25.18
C ASN A 100 -2.97 3.97 25.35
N GLU A 101 -3.04 4.52 26.56
CA GLU A 101 -3.94 5.64 26.89
C GLU A 101 -3.65 6.89 26.05
N ASP A 102 -2.38 7.18 25.73
CA ASP A 102 -2.00 8.32 24.89
C ASP A 102 -2.54 8.17 23.46
N SER A 103 -2.51 6.94 22.94
CA SER A 103 -3.04 6.61 21.61
C SER A 103 -4.56 6.70 21.58
N MET A 104 -5.23 6.28 22.66
CA MET A 104 -6.69 6.45 22.82
C MET A 104 -7.09 7.92 22.88
N ALA A 105 -6.32 8.76 23.58
CA ALA A 105 -6.59 10.19 23.66
C ALA A 105 -6.47 10.90 22.29
N MET A 106 -5.68 10.32 21.37
CA MET A 106 -5.41 10.87 20.04
C MET A 106 -6.15 10.13 18.91
N ILE A 107 -7.17 9.33 19.22
CA ILE A 107 -7.83 8.43 18.26
C ILE A 107 -8.38 9.12 17.01
N ASP A 108 -8.81 10.38 17.12
CA ASP A 108 -9.30 11.18 15.98
C ASP A 108 -8.25 11.36 14.87
N TYR A 109 -6.96 11.29 15.23
CA TYR A 109 -5.86 11.39 14.27
C TYR A 109 -5.54 10.06 13.57
N PHE A 110 -6.05 8.92 14.07
CA PHE A 110 -5.71 7.59 13.56
C PHE A 110 -6.11 7.39 12.10
N LYS A 111 -7.32 7.83 11.71
CA LYS A 111 -7.78 7.73 10.32
C LYS A 111 -6.90 8.55 9.38
N GLY A 112 -6.52 9.77 9.78
CA GLY A 112 -5.59 10.61 9.02
C GLY A 112 -4.21 9.98 8.88
N TYR A 113 -3.73 9.34 9.96
CA TYR A 113 -2.50 8.56 9.99
C TYR A 113 -2.52 7.36 9.01
N MET A 114 -3.67 6.72 8.82
CA MET A 114 -3.78 5.54 7.96
C MET A 114 -3.78 5.87 6.45
N ILE A 115 -4.16 7.09 6.07
CA ILE A 115 -4.36 7.48 4.66
C ILE A 115 -3.09 7.29 3.81
N PRO A 116 -1.88 7.73 4.21
CA PRO A 116 -0.70 7.56 3.37
C PRO A 116 -0.40 6.09 3.01
N PHE A 117 -0.67 5.15 3.92
CA PHE A 117 -0.38 3.73 3.70
C PHE A 117 -1.11 3.14 2.48
N VAL A 118 -2.28 3.68 2.11
CA VAL A 118 -3.06 3.14 0.98
C VAL A 118 -2.49 3.54 -0.38
N PHE A 119 -1.62 4.56 -0.43
CA PHE A 119 -0.99 5.06 -1.64
C PHE A 119 0.46 4.59 -1.80
N ILE A 120 1.17 4.35 -0.70
CA ILE A 120 2.59 3.97 -0.72
C ILE A 120 2.85 2.70 -1.59
N PRO A 121 2.05 1.63 -1.53
CA PRO A 121 2.23 0.46 -2.41
C PRO A 121 2.10 0.82 -3.89
N ALA A 122 1.13 1.68 -4.23
CA ALA A 122 0.89 2.11 -5.60
C ALA A 122 2.06 2.93 -6.16
N LEU A 123 2.52 3.91 -5.37
CA LEU A 123 3.68 4.73 -5.70
C LEU A 123 4.95 3.89 -5.84
N SER A 124 5.13 2.90 -4.97
CA SER A 124 6.26 1.97 -5.04
C SER A 124 6.19 1.14 -6.32
N CYS A 125 5.04 0.57 -6.67
CA CYS A 125 4.88 -0.14 -7.94
C CYS A 125 5.22 0.75 -9.14
N MET A 126 4.76 2.00 -9.17
CA MET A 126 5.07 2.93 -10.27
C MET A 126 6.57 3.28 -10.35
N THR A 127 7.21 3.46 -9.19
CA THR A 127 8.65 3.79 -9.10
C THR A 127 9.53 2.66 -9.63
N PHE A 128 9.22 1.41 -9.26
CA PHE A 128 10.04 0.25 -9.66
C PHE A 128 9.63 -0.34 -11.02
N LYS A 129 8.46 -0.01 -11.57
CA LYS A 129 7.95 -0.56 -12.84
C LYS A 129 8.99 -0.50 -13.98
N PRO A 130 9.71 0.61 -14.22
CA PRO A 130 10.67 0.71 -15.32
C PRO A 130 11.86 -0.26 -15.22
N LEU A 131 12.17 -0.76 -14.02
CA LEU A 131 13.28 -1.70 -13.81
C LEU A 131 12.93 -3.13 -14.24
N PHE A 132 11.63 -3.48 -14.26
CA PHE A 132 11.19 -4.86 -14.49
C PHE A 132 10.30 -5.04 -15.71
N ILE A 133 9.56 -4.00 -16.12
CA ILE A 133 8.57 -4.08 -17.20
C ILE A 133 8.87 -2.97 -18.21
N LYS A 134 9.17 -3.38 -19.44
CA LYS A 134 9.33 -2.52 -20.62
C LYS A 134 8.06 -2.54 -21.47
#